data_AF-A0A521YAP8-F1
#
_entry.id   AF-A0A521YAP8-F1
#
_cell.length_a   1.000
_cell.length_b   1.000
_cell.length_c   1.000
_cell.angle_alpha   90.00
_cell.angle_beta   90.00
_cell.angle_gamma   90.00
#
_symmetry.space_group_name_H-M   'P 1'
#
loop_
_entity.id
_entity.type
_entity.pdbx_description
1 polymer ?
#
loop_
_entity_poly.entity_id
_entity_poly.type
_entity_poly.pdbx_seq_one_letter_code
_entity_poly.pdbx_strand_id
1 'polypeptide(L)'
;MKYSPAYFPARHALSVGFAVLLAVFVNHYFAKSGGGWVILTTFLVSQTTRGTPLRQSIIFSFLIILAILLFSFDFNLLRYQMMEVSIGAIISIICNQFIFPIHFDVEFRQSLIPILKVLKEHPQTIPPLDYPEWVYEVGFNPGLRSGFRFFLVHIDWIIELFCSMNYLLARGEQSGLFQELSELIAITQQKNQELFDILIEFFQNNNFTEIHSDFTSDIVALETATRQIIPQQLELLDISADYVTLTAFVRDMKDLRTLLLQLVMAIAPQK
;
A
#
# COMPACT_ATOMS: atom_id res chain seq x y z
N MET A 1 18.61 10.68 2.97
CA MET A 1 18.17 11.74 2.04
C MET A 1 16.65 11.85 2.20
N LYS A 2 16.12 12.88 2.88
CA LYS A 2 14.67 13.04 3.06
C LYS A 2 14.07 13.43 1.71
N TYR A 3 13.20 12.58 1.14
CA TYR A 3 12.45 12.94 -0.04
C TYR A 3 11.46 14.03 0.33
N SER A 4 11.62 15.22 -0.25
CA SER A 4 10.67 16.33 -0.07
C SER A 4 9.41 16.05 -0.90
N PRO A 5 8.19 16.22 -0.35
CA PRO A 5 6.93 16.01 -1.07
C PRO A 5 6.80 16.88 -2.35
N ALA A 6 7.66 17.89 -2.51
CA ALA A 6 7.74 18.70 -3.73
C ALA A 6 8.30 17.96 -4.97
N TYR A 7 8.96 16.81 -4.82
CA TYR A 7 9.60 16.11 -5.94
C TYR A 7 8.59 15.45 -6.90
N PHE A 8 7.45 15.00 -6.39
CA PHE A 8 6.46 14.30 -7.20
C PHE A 8 5.75 15.20 -8.24
N PRO A 9 5.15 16.35 -7.86
CA PRO A 9 4.53 17.24 -8.83
C PRO A 9 5.54 17.80 -9.83
N ALA A 10 6.79 18.02 -9.39
CA ALA A 10 7.88 18.41 -10.29
C ALA A 10 8.19 17.32 -11.33
N ARG A 11 8.27 16.04 -10.93
CA ARG A 11 8.49 14.92 -11.86
C ARG A 11 7.35 14.76 -12.84
N HIS A 12 6.10 14.84 -12.38
CA HIS A 12 4.94 14.74 -13.26
C HIS A 12 4.87 15.93 -14.23
N ALA A 13 5.13 17.15 -13.76
CA ALA A 13 5.18 18.34 -14.61
C ALA A 13 6.29 18.23 -15.66
N LEU A 14 7.46 17.70 -15.27
CA LEU A 14 8.60 17.53 -16.16
C LEU A 14 8.34 16.41 -17.19
N SER A 15 7.69 15.32 -16.80
CA SER A 15 7.25 14.26 -17.72
C SER A 15 6.25 14.77 -18.74
N VAL A 16 5.19 15.47 -18.30
CA VAL A 16 4.20 16.08 -19.20
C VAL A 16 4.86 17.12 -20.09
N GLY A 17 5.72 17.98 -19.53
CA GLY A 17 6.48 18.98 -20.28
C GLY A 17 7.37 18.35 -21.35
N PHE A 18 8.06 17.24 -21.02
CA PHE A 18 8.89 16.51 -21.96
C PHE A 18 8.06 15.85 -23.07
N ALA A 19 6.92 15.24 -22.73
CA ALA A 19 6.03 14.64 -23.71
C ALA A 19 5.44 15.67 -24.68
N VAL A 20 5.04 16.85 -24.17
CA VAL A 20 4.57 17.97 -24.99
C VAL A 20 5.70 18.51 -25.87
N LEU A 21 6.89 18.74 -25.32
CA LEU A 21 8.05 19.21 -26.08
C LEU A 21 8.41 18.24 -27.20
N LEU A 22 8.37 16.94 -26.92
CA LEU A 22 8.66 15.90 -27.89
C LEU A 22 7.57 15.80 -28.97
N ALA A 23 6.30 15.92 -28.59
CA ALA A 23 5.20 15.98 -29.57
C ALA A 23 5.34 17.20 -30.50
N VAL A 24 5.71 18.36 -29.95
CA VAL A 24 6.00 19.57 -30.73
C VAL A 24 7.20 19.37 -31.65
N PHE A 25 8.29 18.77 -31.14
CA PHE A 25 9.50 18.50 -31.92
C PHE A 25 9.22 17.54 -33.08
N VAL A 26 8.55 16.42 -32.80
CA VAL A 26 8.18 15.43 -33.83
C VAL A 26 7.26 16.08 -34.86
N ASN A 27 6.25 16.84 -34.44
CA ASN A 27 5.37 17.53 -35.38
C ASN A 27 6.10 18.56 -36.24
N HIS A 28 7.00 19.37 -35.66
CA HIS A 28 7.71 20.41 -36.39
C HIS A 28 8.66 19.86 -37.46
N TYR A 29 9.40 18.79 -37.14
CA TYR A 29 10.43 18.26 -38.02
C TYR A 29 9.94 17.15 -38.96
N PHE A 30 8.90 16.40 -38.58
CA PHE A 30 8.50 15.19 -39.29
C PHE A 30 7.13 15.29 -39.98
N ALA A 31 6.24 16.22 -39.57
CA ALA A 31 4.93 16.37 -40.21
C ALA A 31 5.00 17.21 -41.50
N LYS A 32 5.51 16.64 -42.59
CA LYS A 32 5.51 17.30 -43.92
C LYS A 32 4.11 17.55 -44.51
N SER A 33 3.08 16.84 -44.03
CA SER A 33 1.72 16.92 -44.59
C SER A 33 0.72 17.77 -43.78
N GLY A 34 1.13 18.37 -42.66
CA GLY A 34 0.29 19.32 -41.90
C GLY A 34 -1.00 18.74 -41.28
N GLY A 35 -1.29 17.44 -41.39
CA GLY A 35 -2.55 16.86 -40.93
C GLY A 35 -2.38 15.50 -40.27
N GLY A 36 -2.84 15.39 -39.01
CA GLY A 36 -3.17 14.12 -38.36
C GLY A 36 -2.21 13.63 -37.25
N TRP A 37 -0.91 13.93 -37.35
CA TRP A 37 0.09 13.29 -36.47
C TRP A 37 0.07 13.78 -35.02
N VAL A 38 -0.31 15.04 -34.78
CA VAL A 38 -0.51 15.57 -33.42
C VAL A 38 -1.60 14.81 -32.68
N ILE A 39 -2.67 14.39 -33.37
CA ILE A 39 -3.77 13.65 -32.74
C ILE A 39 -3.30 12.23 -32.36
N LEU A 40 -2.55 11.55 -33.23
CA LEU A 40 -2.03 10.21 -32.95
C LEU A 40 -0.98 10.21 -31.83
N THR A 41 -0.06 11.17 -31.83
CA THR A 41 0.94 11.31 -30.76
C THR A 41 0.31 11.76 -29.45
N THR A 42 -0.64 12.70 -29.46
CA THR A 42 -1.40 13.09 -28.27
C THR A 42 -2.22 11.90 -27.74
N PHE A 43 -2.81 11.09 -28.61
CA PHE A 43 -3.53 9.87 -28.23
C PHE A 43 -2.60 8.80 -27.65
N LEU A 44 -1.44 8.54 -28.26
CA LEU A 44 -0.46 7.58 -27.75
C LEU A 44 0.14 8.04 -26.41
N VAL A 45 0.42 9.34 -26.25
CA VAL A 45 0.87 9.94 -24.98
C VAL A 45 -0.24 9.94 -23.93
N SER A 46 -1.52 10.09 -24.31
CA SER A 46 -2.63 9.99 -23.33
C SER A 46 -2.90 8.55 -22.88
N GLN A 47 -2.43 7.54 -23.62
CA GLN A 47 -2.66 6.12 -23.34
C GLN A 47 -1.54 5.46 -22.52
N THR A 48 -0.45 6.17 -22.22
CA THR A 48 0.56 5.72 -21.23
C THR A 48 0.05 5.78 -19.79
N THR A 49 -1.15 6.33 -19.59
CA THR A 49 -1.90 6.20 -18.34
C THR A 49 -2.98 5.12 -18.48
N ARG A 50 -2.76 3.97 -17.82
CA ARG A 50 -3.76 2.97 -17.32
C ARG A 50 -3.62 1.51 -17.84
N GLY A 51 -3.01 0.65 -17.03
CA GLY A 51 -3.75 -0.32 -16.19
C GLY A 51 -4.65 -1.42 -16.77
N THR A 52 -4.69 -1.71 -18.08
CA THR A 52 -5.55 -2.79 -18.63
C THR A 52 -4.75 -3.84 -19.41
N PRO A 53 -4.34 -5.00 -18.81
CA PRO A 53 -3.09 -5.66 -19.24
C PRO A 53 -3.16 -6.63 -20.43
N LEU A 54 -4.32 -6.89 -21.06
CA LEU A 54 -4.34 -7.88 -22.16
C LEU A 54 -5.37 -7.59 -23.24
N ARG A 55 -6.61 -7.27 -22.83
CA ARG A 55 -7.70 -6.97 -23.78
C ARG A 55 -7.42 -5.71 -24.60
N GLN A 56 -6.82 -4.69 -24.00
CA GLN A 56 -6.41 -3.48 -24.72
C GLN A 56 -5.18 -3.71 -25.59
N SER A 57 -4.21 -4.51 -25.15
CA SER A 57 -3.03 -4.87 -25.96
C SER A 57 -3.43 -5.64 -27.23
N ILE A 58 -4.42 -6.53 -27.14
CA ILE A 58 -4.96 -7.27 -28.30
C ILE A 58 -5.73 -6.33 -29.24
N ILE A 59 -6.58 -5.45 -28.71
CA ILE A 59 -7.30 -4.46 -29.54
C ILE A 59 -6.32 -3.48 -30.20
N PHE A 60 -5.24 -3.09 -29.51
CA PHE A 60 -4.18 -2.24 -30.07
C PHE A 60 -3.33 -2.97 -31.10
N SER A 61 -2.95 -4.22 -30.86
CA SER A 61 -2.24 -5.03 -31.85
C SER A 61 -3.09 -5.19 -33.10
N PHE A 62 -4.40 -5.39 -32.94
CA PHE A 62 -5.34 -5.46 -34.05
C PHE A 62 -5.46 -4.11 -34.79
N LEU A 63 -5.56 -2.99 -34.09
CA LEU A 63 -5.62 -1.65 -34.69
C LEU A 63 -4.31 -1.25 -35.38
N ILE A 64 -3.15 -1.63 -34.82
CA ILE A 64 -1.83 -1.40 -35.40
C ILE A 64 -1.64 -2.28 -36.64
N ILE A 65 -2.02 -3.56 -36.59
CA ILE A 65 -2.00 -4.46 -37.76
C ILE A 65 -2.96 -3.93 -38.84
N LEU A 66 -4.16 -3.49 -38.47
CA LEU A 66 -5.13 -2.90 -39.39
C LEU A 66 -4.59 -1.60 -40.00
N ALA A 67 -3.94 -0.73 -39.22
CA ALA A 67 -3.31 0.48 -39.70
C ALA A 67 -2.15 0.15 -40.65
N ILE A 68 -1.25 -0.77 -40.29
CA ILE A 68 -0.14 -1.24 -41.15
C ILE A 68 -0.67 -1.83 -42.46
N LEU A 69 -1.73 -2.64 -42.42
CA LEU A 69 -2.36 -3.24 -43.60
C LEU A 69 -3.02 -2.19 -44.51
N LEU A 70 -3.73 -1.22 -43.92
CA LEU A 70 -4.32 -0.10 -44.67
C LEU A 70 -3.26 0.85 -45.25
N PHE A 71 -2.06 0.89 -44.65
CA PHE A 71 -0.96 1.77 -45.03
C PHE A 71 0.11 1.10 -45.90
N SER A 72 0.03 -0.22 -46.13
CA SER A 72 1.01 -0.98 -46.93
C SER A 72 0.95 -0.72 -48.44
N PHE A 73 0.15 0.27 -48.87
CA PHE A 73 0.23 0.87 -50.19
C PHE A 73 1.26 2.01 -50.15
N ASP A 74 2.48 1.71 -50.63
CA ASP A 74 3.62 2.60 -50.95
C ASP A 74 4.83 2.54 -49.97
N PHE A 75 5.91 1.90 -50.43
CA PHE A 75 7.03 1.38 -49.62
C PHE A 75 8.06 2.42 -49.15
N ASN A 76 8.13 3.60 -49.78
CA ASN A 76 9.11 4.63 -49.40
C ASN A 76 8.68 5.45 -48.18
N LEU A 77 7.37 5.57 -47.95
CA LEU A 77 6.78 6.22 -46.78
C LEU A 77 6.93 5.33 -45.51
N LEU A 78 6.92 4.01 -45.71
CA LEU A 78 6.98 2.98 -44.67
C LEU A 78 8.28 3.04 -43.84
N ARG A 79 9.42 3.39 -44.46
CA ARG A 79 10.71 3.47 -43.76
C ARG A 79 10.77 4.61 -42.74
N TYR A 80 10.16 5.75 -43.07
CA TYR A 80 10.09 6.90 -42.15
C TYR A 80 9.13 6.62 -40.99
N GLN A 81 8.01 5.95 -41.26
CA GLN A 81 7.02 5.62 -40.25
C GLN A 81 7.47 4.51 -39.28
N MET A 82 8.20 3.50 -39.78
CA MET A 82 8.83 2.50 -38.91
C MET A 82 9.82 3.16 -37.94
N MET A 83 10.56 4.18 -38.39
CA MET A 83 11.47 4.94 -37.53
C MET A 83 10.70 5.73 -36.46
N GLU A 84 9.61 6.38 -36.83
CA GLU A 84 8.76 7.15 -35.89
C GLU A 84 8.07 6.25 -34.85
N VAL A 85 7.54 5.10 -35.25
CA VAL A 85 6.94 4.11 -34.34
C VAL A 85 8.00 3.55 -33.40
N SER A 86 9.22 3.29 -33.90
CA SER A 86 10.33 2.81 -33.08
C SER A 86 10.76 3.87 -32.06
N ILE A 87 10.85 5.14 -32.46
CA ILE A 87 11.17 6.26 -31.56
C ILE A 87 10.08 6.44 -30.50
N GLY A 88 8.80 6.41 -30.90
CA GLY A 88 7.66 6.49 -29.98
C GLY A 88 7.64 5.34 -28.97
N ALA A 89 7.94 4.12 -29.42
CA ALA A 89 8.05 2.95 -28.55
C ALA A 89 9.23 3.07 -27.57
N ILE A 90 10.41 3.51 -28.03
CA ILE A 90 11.58 3.73 -27.17
C ILE A 90 11.28 4.80 -26.12
N ILE A 91 10.65 5.91 -26.50
CA ILE A 91 10.28 6.97 -25.57
C ILE A 91 9.24 6.47 -24.56
N SER A 92 8.25 5.69 -25.00
CA SER A 92 7.28 5.08 -24.09
C SER A 92 7.96 4.14 -23.08
N ILE A 93 8.94 3.34 -23.52
CA ILE A 93 9.71 2.46 -22.65
C ILE A 93 10.53 3.28 -21.65
N ILE A 94 11.22 4.33 -22.11
CA ILE A 94 12.02 5.23 -21.26
C ILE A 94 11.11 5.94 -20.25
N CYS A 95 10.01 6.54 -20.67
CA CYS A 95 9.07 7.18 -19.76
C CYS A 95 8.54 6.19 -18.71
N ASN A 96 8.17 4.97 -19.11
CA ASN A 96 7.71 3.97 -18.17
C ASN A 96 8.80 3.48 -17.20
N GLN A 97 10.07 3.42 -17.64
CA GLN A 97 11.20 3.00 -16.81
C GLN A 97 11.74 4.11 -15.89
N PHE A 98 11.59 5.39 -16.27
CA PHE A 98 12.15 6.52 -15.52
C PHE A 98 11.13 7.29 -14.66
N ILE A 99 9.82 7.17 -14.95
CA ILE A 99 8.75 7.87 -14.19
C ILE A 99 8.30 7.04 -12.98
N PHE A 100 8.27 5.72 -13.11
CA PHE A 100 7.93 4.85 -11.99
C PHE A 100 9.16 4.53 -11.13
N PRO A 101 9.04 4.52 -9.79
CA PRO A 101 10.08 4.01 -8.91
C PRO A 101 10.55 2.63 -9.38
N ILE A 102 11.82 2.52 -9.77
CA ILE A 102 12.43 1.24 -10.16
C ILE A 102 12.42 0.24 -8.98
N HIS A 103 12.24 0.74 -7.75
CA HIS A 103 12.28 -0.01 -6.50
C HIS A 103 11.10 0.32 -5.56
N PHE A 104 9.87 0.11 -6.02
CA PHE A 104 8.64 0.29 -5.22
C PHE A 104 8.68 -0.46 -3.88
N ASP A 105 9.24 -1.66 -3.89
CA ASP A 105 9.43 -2.51 -2.73
C ASP A 105 10.32 -1.82 -1.68
N VAL A 106 11.43 -1.22 -2.10
CA VAL A 106 12.36 -0.51 -1.21
C VAL A 106 11.70 0.73 -0.63
N GLU A 107 11.01 1.52 -1.45
CA GLU A 107 10.33 2.73 -0.99
C GLU A 107 9.21 2.39 0.01
N PHE A 108 8.38 1.40 -0.32
CA PHE A 108 7.32 0.92 0.57
C PHE A 108 7.87 0.44 1.92
N ARG A 109 8.95 -0.35 1.90
CA ARG A 109 9.64 -0.83 3.11
C ARG A 109 10.17 0.32 3.95
N GLN A 110 10.83 1.29 3.32
CA GLN A 110 11.40 2.45 4.00
C GLN A 110 10.33 3.34 4.65
N SER A 111 9.13 3.44 4.04
CA SER A 111 8.01 4.17 4.61
C SER A 111 7.32 3.42 5.75
N LEU A 112 7.22 2.09 5.69
CA LEU A 112 6.55 1.30 6.75
C LEU A 112 7.38 1.13 8.02
N ILE A 113 8.70 0.94 7.92
CA ILE A 113 9.57 0.72 9.09
C ILE A 113 9.39 1.78 10.20
N PRO A 114 9.42 3.10 9.92
CA PRO A 114 9.26 4.10 10.98
C PRO A 114 7.87 4.03 11.61
N ILE A 115 6.82 3.74 10.84
CA ILE A 115 5.44 3.60 11.35
C ILE A 115 5.37 2.42 12.32
N LEU A 116 5.89 1.25 11.92
CA LEU A 116 5.92 0.05 12.75
C LEU A 116 6.74 0.25 14.04
N LYS A 117 7.89 0.93 13.95
CA LYS A 117 8.71 1.26 15.13
C LYS A 117 7.97 2.17 16.11
N VAL A 118 7.30 3.21 15.61
CA VAL A 118 6.51 4.12 16.45
C VAL A 118 5.36 3.36 17.12
N LEU A 119 4.63 2.52 16.38
CA LEU A 119 3.54 1.72 16.96
C LEU A 119 4.02 0.73 18.02
N LYS A 120 5.22 0.17 17.85
CA LYS A 120 5.84 -0.72 18.83
C LYS A 120 6.29 0.03 20.10
N GLU A 121 7.05 1.12 19.93
CA GLU A 121 7.74 1.82 21.03
C GLU A 121 6.83 2.83 21.74
N HIS A 122 5.92 3.45 21.01
CA HIS A 122 5.07 4.54 21.45
C HIS A 122 3.63 4.33 20.96
N PRO A 123 2.92 3.32 21.47
CA PRO A 123 1.55 3.01 21.02
C PRO A 123 0.55 4.15 21.23
N GLN A 124 0.89 5.16 22.03
CA GLN A 124 0.06 6.35 22.27
C GLN A 124 0.27 7.48 21.27
N THR A 125 1.34 7.44 20.45
CA THR A 125 1.63 8.50 19.49
C THR A 125 1.11 8.12 18.11
N ILE A 126 0.40 9.06 17.48
CA ILE A 126 -0.03 8.89 16.09
C ILE A 126 1.21 9.09 15.21
N PRO A 127 1.65 8.07 14.45
CA PRO A 127 2.78 8.22 13.56
C PRO A 127 2.44 9.23 12.45
N PRO A 128 3.42 10.01 11.94
CA PRO A 128 3.21 10.81 10.75
C PRO A 128 2.90 9.88 9.57
N LEU A 129 1.69 9.96 9.04
CA LEU A 129 1.20 9.14 7.93
C LEU A 129 1.67 9.70 6.58
N ASP A 130 2.98 9.63 6.31
CA ASP A 130 3.51 9.87 4.96
C ASP A 130 3.46 8.55 4.17
N TYR A 131 2.23 8.14 3.81
CA TYR A 131 2.04 6.97 2.97
C TYR A 131 2.53 7.23 1.54
N PRO A 132 3.10 6.21 0.87
CA PRO A 132 3.44 6.33 -0.55
C PRO A 132 2.16 6.52 -1.39
N GLU A 133 1.90 7.76 -1.81
CA GLU A 133 0.71 8.13 -2.59
C GLU A 133 0.59 7.35 -3.91
N TRP A 134 1.73 6.90 -4.46
CA TRP A 134 1.78 6.11 -5.68
C TRP A 134 1.01 4.78 -5.61
N VAL A 135 0.77 4.24 -4.41
CA VAL A 135 -0.09 3.05 -4.22
C VAL A 135 -1.54 3.32 -4.64
N TYR A 136 -1.97 4.59 -4.58
CA TYR A 136 -3.31 5.03 -4.94
C TYR A 136 -3.41 5.55 -6.37
N GLU A 137 -2.29 5.76 -7.06
CA GLU A 137 -2.26 6.31 -8.40
C GLU A 137 -2.94 5.42 -9.45
N VAL A 138 -3.57 6.09 -10.41
CA VAL A 138 -4.28 5.46 -11.52
C VAL A 138 -3.25 5.00 -12.55
N GLY A 139 -2.97 3.69 -12.56
CA GLY A 139 -1.99 3.09 -13.49
C GLY A 139 -0.99 2.17 -12.80
N PHE A 140 -0.89 2.23 -11.47
CA PHE A 140 -0.10 1.28 -10.70
C PHE A 140 -0.57 -0.16 -10.94
N ASN A 141 0.36 -1.10 -11.02
CA ASN A 141 0.08 -2.49 -11.37
C ASN A 141 -1.03 -3.05 -10.45
N PRO A 142 -2.22 -3.41 -10.99
CA PRO A 142 -3.36 -3.80 -10.16
C PRO A 142 -3.08 -5.04 -9.30
N GLY A 143 -2.20 -5.93 -9.75
CA GLY A 143 -1.79 -7.12 -8.99
C GLY A 143 -0.88 -6.81 -7.81
N LEU A 144 0.02 -5.84 -7.94
CA LEU A 144 0.83 -5.37 -6.80
C LEU A 144 0.03 -4.43 -5.89
N ARG A 145 -0.90 -3.68 -6.46
CA ARG A 145 -1.72 -2.69 -5.76
C ARG A 145 -2.53 -3.32 -4.64
N SER A 146 -3.13 -4.47 -4.88
CA SER A 146 -3.91 -5.19 -3.86
C SER A 146 -3.04 -5.58 -2.68
N GLY A 147 -1.81 -6.05 -2.91
CA GLY A 147 -0.83 -6.38 -1.87
C GLY A 147 -0.45 -5.15 -1.04
N PHE A 148 0.03 -4.08 -1.66
CA PHE A 148 0.41 -2.87 -0.93
C PHE A 148 -0.77 -2.25 -0.17
N ARG A 149 -1.95 -2.17 -0.79
CA ARG A 149 -3.17 -1.67 -0.14
C ARG A 149 -3.61 -2.53 1.03
N PHE A 150 -3.50 -3.85 0.90
CA PHE A 150 -3.79 -4.77 1.99
C PHE A 150 -2.97 -4.38 3.22
N PHE A 151 -1.65 -4.22 3.08
CA PHE A 151 -0.79 -3.79 4.19
C PHE A 151 -1.19 -2.42 4.75
N LEU A 152 -1.36 -1.40 3.90
CA LEU A 152 -1.69 -0.04 4.36
C LEU A 152 -3.01 0.00 5.16
N VAL A 153 -4.05 -0.69 4.67
CA VAL A 153 -5.35 -0.75 5.35
C VAL A 153 -5.22 -1.45 6.71
N HIS A 154 -4.42 -2.52 6.82
CA HIS A 154 -4.23 -3.20 8.10
C HIS A 154 -3.41 -2.35 9.07
N ILE A 155 -2.44 -1.56 8.58
CA ILE A 155 -1.70 -0.60 9.42
C ILE A 155 -2.63 0.51 9.93
N ASP A 156 -3.51 1.04 9.10
CA ASP A 156 -4.53 2.02 9.53
C ASP A 156 -5.42 1.44 10.64
N TRP A 157 -5.92 0.21 10.48
CA TRP A 157 -6.71 -0.45 11.52
C TRP A 157 -5.92 -0.70 12.81
N ILE A 158 -4.64 -1.06 12.70
CA ILE A 158 -3.77 -1.20 13.88
C ILE A 158 -3.63 0.14 14.61
N ILE A 159 -3.47 1.26 13.90
CA ILE A 159 -3.40 2.60 14.48
C ILE A 159 -4.72 2.93 15.21
N GLU A 160 -5.87 2.65 14.58
CA GLU A 160 -7.19 2.85 15.19
C GLU A 160 -7.36 2.04 16.47
N LEU A 161 -6.96 0.76 16.46
CA LEU A 161 -7.02 -0.11 17.63
C LEU A 161 -6.12 0.40 18.76
N PHE A 162 -4.90 0.87 18.47
CA PHE A 162 -4.04 1.48 19.49
C PHE A 162 -4.66 2.75 20.09
N CYS A 163 -5.26 3.60 19.26
CA CYS A 163 -5.96 4.79 19.73
C CYS A 163 -7.15 4.41 20.63
N SER A 164 -7.93 3.40 20.22
CA SER A 164 -9.06 2.88 21.00
C SER A 164 -8.59 2.30 22.34
N MET A 165 -7.61 1.41 22.33
CA MET A 165 -7.04 0.82 23.54
C MET A 165 -6.48 1.88 24.50
N ASN A 166 -5.77 2.89 23.99
CA ASN A 166 -5.25 3.98 24.80
C ASN A 166 -6.38 4.81 25.43
N TYR A 167 -7.42 5.12 24.66
CA TYR A 167 -8.61 5.80 25.17
C TYR A 167 -9.32 4.99 26.27
N LEU A 168 -9.48 3.68 26.07
CA LEU A 168 -10.13 2.78 27.03
C LEU A 168 -9.30 2.62 28.30
N LEU A 169 -7.97 2.53 28.20
CA LEU A 169 -7.06 2.50 29.36
C LEU A 169 -7.15 3.77 30.19
N ALA A 170 -7.08 4.94 29.55
CA ALA A 170 -7.17 6.23 30.22
C ALA A 170 -8.50 6.41 30.97
N ARG A 171 -9.59 5.81 30.45
CA ARG A 171 -10.88 5.78 31.13
C ARG A 171 -10.95 4.73 32.24
N GLY A 172 -10.35 3.57 32.02
CA GLY A 172 -10.39 2.40 32.89
C GLY A 172 -9.47 2.45 34.10
N GLU A 173 -8.51 3.38 34.13
CA GLU A 173 -7.55 3.53 35.24
C GLU A 173 -8.22 3.73 36.62
N GLN A 174 -9.48 4.18 36.64
CA GLN A 174 -10.23 4.40 37.87
C GLN A 174 -10.89 3.15 38.46
N SER A 175 -11.08 2.07 37.69
CA SER A 175 -11.97 0.97 38.06
C SER A 175 -11.32 -0.18 38.83
N GLY A 176 -10.00 -0.20 39.00
CA GLY A 176 -9.26 -1.31 39.63
C GLY A 176 -9.26 -2.63 38.84
N LEU A 177 -10.24 -2.85 37.95
CA LEU A 177 -10.38 -4.06 37.13
C LEU A 177 -9.19 -4.28 36.20
N PHE A 178 -8.64 -3.20 35.63
CA PHE A 178 -7.43 -3.28 34.81
C PHE A 178 -6.20 -3.71 35.61
N GLN A 179 -6.16 -3.41 36.91
CA GLN A 179 -5.05 -3.83 37.77
C GLN A 179 -5.08 -5.35 38.02
N GLU A 180 -6.27 -5.93 38.19
CA GLU A 180 -6.44 -7.39 38.35
C GLU A 180 -5.98 -8.17 37.12
N LEU A 181 -6.14 -7.61 35.92
CA LEU A 181 -5.73 -8.23 34.66
C LEU A 181 -4.39 -7.74 34.12
N SER A 182 -3.69 -6.86 34.85
CA SER A 182 -2.49 -6.17 34.36
C SER A 182 -1.39 -7.11 33.89
N GLU A 183 -1.17 -8.21 34.61
CA GLU A 183 -0.18 -9.24 34.24
C GLU A 183 -0.54 -9.93 32.91
N LEU A 184 -1.79 -10.35 32.74
CA LEU A 184 -2.26 -11.00 31.51
C LEU A 184 -2.23 -10.03 30.32
N ILE A 185 -2.64 -8.78 30.54
CA ILE A 185 -2.54 -7.71 29.54
C ILE A 185 -1.08 -7.50 29.12
N ALA A 186 -0.15 -7.45 30.08
CA ALA A 186 1.27 -7.28 29.79
C ALA A 186 1.84 -8.45 28.98
N ILE A 187 1.50 -9.69 29.34
CA ILE A 187 1.91 -10.89 28.59
C ILE A 187 1.36 -10.85 27.16
N THR A 188 0.08 -10.53 26.98
CA THR A 188 -0.51 -10.43 25.63
C THR A 188 0.10 -9.30 24.81
N GLN A 189 0.40 -8.17 25.44
CA GLN A 189 1.05 -7.06 24.77
C GLN A 189 2.49 -7.40 24.37
N GLN A 190 3.23 -8.13 25.21
CA GLN A 190 4.57 -8.63 24.87
C GLN A 190 4.52 -9.54 23.63
N LYS A 191 3.53 -10.44 23.56
CA LYS A 191 3.33 -11.29 22.38
C LYS A 191 2.93 -10.50 21.13
N ASN A 192 2.17 -9.41 21.26
CA ASN A 192 1.93 -8.48 20.16
C ASN A 192 3.22 -7.79 19.70
N GLN A 193 4.10 -7.40 20.64
CA GLN A 193 5.40 -6.81 20.32
C GLN A 193 6.34 -7.78 19.59
N GLU A 194 6.33 -9.07 19.94
CA GLU A 194 7.06 -10.10 19.18
C GLU A 194 6.64 -10.12 17.70
N LEU A 195 5.34 -9.98 17.41
CA LEU A 195 4.84 -9.92 16.02
C LEU A 195 5.29 -8.65 15.29
N PHE A 196 5.30 -7.50 15.97
CA PHE A 196 5.89 -6.28 15.41
C PHE A 196 7.36 -6.47 15.07
N ASP A 197 8.13 -7.15 15.93
CA ASP A 197 9.54 -7.41 15.68
C ASP A 197 9.77 -8.25 14.43
N ILE A 198 8.95 -9.28 14.21
CA ILE A 198 8.99 -10.08 12.98
C ILE A 198 8.70 -9.21 11.74
N LEU A 199 7.67 -8.35 11.79
CA LEU A 199 7.33 -7.45 10.69
C LEU A 199 8.46 -6.44 10.42
N ILE A 200 9.01 -5.85 11.47
CA ILE A 200 10.10 -4.87 11.38
C ILE A 200 11.36 -5.52 10.81
N GLU A 201 11.74 -6.71 11.30
CA GLU A 201 12.91 -7.45 10.83
C GLU A 201 12.76 -7.83 9.35
N PHE A 202 11.59 -8.33 8.95
CA PHE A 202 11.30 -8.63 7.56
C PHE A 202 11.44 -7.39 6.68
N PHE A 203 10.79 -6.28 7.04
CA PHE A 203 10.86 -5.07 6.23
C PHE A 203 12.25 -4.41 6.27
N GLN A 204 13.10 -4.65 7.26
CA GLN A 204 14.49 -4.16 7.28
C GLN A 204 15.44 -5.05 6.48
N ASN A 205 15.40 -6.36 6.71
CA ASN A 205 16.44 -7.28 6.26
C ASN A 205 15.99 -8.21 5.13
N ASN A 206 14.70 -8.20 4.76
CA ASN A 206 14.08 -9.16 3.85
C ASN A 206 14.27 -10.62 4.34
N ASN A 207 14.39 -10.79 5.66
CA ASN A 207 14.56 -12.09 6.30
C ASN A 207 13.31 -12.41 7.09
N PHE A 208 12.76 -13.61 6.90
CA PHE A 208 11.61 -14.08 7.66
C PHE A 208 12.09 -14.93 8.84
N THR A 209 11.80 -14.48 10.05
CA THR A 209 12.11 -15.21 11.28
C THR A 209 11.03 -16.26 11.52
N GLU A 210 11.44 -17.51 11.71
CA GLU A 210 10.52 -18.62 11.91
C GLU A 210 9.72 -18.43 13.21
N ILE A 211 8.40 -18.63 13.11
CA ILE A 211 7.48 -18.45 14.22
C ILE A 211 7.47 -19.73 15.06
N HIS A 212 8.01 -19.65 16.27
CA HIS A 212 7.96 -20.75 17.25
C HIS A 212 7.01 -20.50 18.42
N SER A 213 6.54 -19.26 18.60
CA SER A 213 5.63 -18.88 19.69
C SER A 213 4.19 -19.32 19.40
N ASP A 214 3.50 -19.83 20.42
CA ASP A 214 2.03 -19.90 20.41
C ASP A 214 1.45 -18.51 20.70
N PHE A 215 0.68 -17.99 19.75
CA PHE A 215 0.04 -16.67 19.81
C PHE A 215 -1.46 -16.74 20.12
N THR A 216 -1.96 -17.88 20.58
CA THR A 216 -3.40 -18.08 20.89
C THR A 216 -3.65 -18.21 22.38
N SER A 217 -2.79 -18.95 23.10
CA SER A 217 -3.04 -19.28 24.51
C SER A 217 -3.12 -18.07 25.43
N ASP A 218 -2.29 -17.04 25.22
CA ASP A 218 -2.28 -15.83 26.04
C ASP A 218 -3.59 -15.03 25.93
N ILE A 219 -4.12 -14.88 24.71
CA ILE A 219 -5.41 -14.21 24.49
C ILE A 219 -6.58 -15.00 25.05
N VAL A 220 -6.57 -16.32 24.88
CA VAL A 220 -7.63 -17.17 25.43
C VAL A 220 -7.64 -17.10 26.96
N ALA A 221 -6.46 -17.05 27.59
CA ALA A 221 -6.34 -16.86 29.03
C ALA A 221 -6.89 -15.48 29.47
N LEU A 222 -6.53 -14.40 28.76
CA LEU A 222 -7.03 -13.06 29.02
C LEU A 222 -8.56 -12.96 28.86
N GLU A 223 -9.13 -13.52 27.78
CA GLU A 223 -10.58 -13.56 27.56
C GLU A 223 -11.29 -14.35 28.66
N THR A 224 -10.70 -15.47 29.09
CA THR A 224 -11.27 -16.31 30.15
C THR A 224 -11.27 -15.60 31.50
N ALA A 225 -10.15 -14.97 31.87
CA ALA A 225 -10.05 -14.18 33.10
C ALA A 225 -11.03 -13.01 33.10
N THR A 226 -11.17 -12.32 31.96
CA THR A 226 -12.14 -11.23 31.78
C THR A 226 -13.58 -11.71 32.00
N ARG A 227 -13.95 -12.88 31.46
CA ARG A 227 -15.28 -13.49 31.67
C ARG A 227 -15.54 -13.92 33.11
N GLN A 228 -14.50 -14.23 33.89
CA GLN A 228 -14.64 -14.58 35.31
C GLN A 228 -14.90 -13.35 36.18
N ILE A 229 -14.35 -12.20 35.80
CA ILE A 229 -14.55 -10.91 36.50
C ILE A 229 -15.93 -10.32 36.18
N ILE A 230 -16.40 -10.48 34.94
CA ILE A 230 -17.71 -9.95 34.52
C ILE A 230 -18.83 -10.80 35.15
N PRO A 231 -19.77 -10.20 35.89
CA PRO A 231 -20.89 -10.94 36.48
C PRO A 231 -21.69 -11.69 35.42
N GLN A 232 -21.90 -13.01 35.59
CA GLN A 232 -22.64 -13.82 34.62
C GLN A 232 -24.14 -13.47 34.54
N GLN A 233 -24.67 -12.76 35.54
CA GLN A 233 -26.08 -12.37 35.65
C GLN A 233 -26.25 -10.89 35.27
N LEU A 234 -26.03 -10.56 33.99
CA LEU A 234 -26.22 -9.21 33.43
C LEU A 234 -27.69 -8.85 33.17
N GLU A 235 -28.65 -9.69 33.62
CA GLU A 235 -30.06 -9.55 33.24
C GLU A 235 -30.81 -8.38 33.91
N LEU A 236 -30.20 -7.61 34.80
CA LEU A 236 -30.88 -6.53 35.53
C LEU A 236 -30.12 -5.19 35.50
N LEU A 237 -30.35 -4.47 34.39
CA LEU A 237 -30.47 -3.01 34.24
C LEU A 237 -29.29 -2.04 34.41
N ASP A 238 -28.15 -2.38 35.00
CA ASP A 238 -26.99 -1.45 35.02
C ASP A 238 -25.67 -2.18 34.84
N ILE A 239 -25.25 -2.40 33.59
CA ILE A 239 -23.88 -2.80 33.31
C ILE A 239 -22.99 -1.63 33.69
N SER A 240 -22.13 -1.81 34.71
CA SER A 240 -21.11 -0.79 35.02
C SER A 240 -20.33 -0.47 33.75
N ALA A 241 -20.15 0.82 33.47
CA ALA A 241 -19.38 1.30 32.32
C ALA A 241 -17.95 0.71 32.31
N ASP A 242 -17.44 0.30 33.47
CA ASP A 242 -16.12 -0.30 33.63
C ASP A 242 -16.03 -1.68 32.99
N TYR A 243 -17.04 -2.54 33.16
CA TYR A 243 -17.07 -3.86 32.52
C TYR A 243 -17.17 -3.76 31.00
N VAL A 244 -17.93 -2.78 30.50
CA VAL A 244 -18.01 -2.49 29.06
C VAL A 244 -16.65 -2.02 28.53
N THR A 245 -15.99 -1.12 29.26
CA THR A 245 -14.67 -0.59 28.91
C THR A 245 -13.62 -1.70 28.87
N LEU A 246 -13.60 -2.57 29.89
CA LEU A 246 -12.68 -3.70 29.94
C LEU A 246 -12.93 -4.71 28.82
N THR A 247 -14.19 -5.06 28.56
CA THR A 247 -14.56 -5.99 27.49
C THR A 247 -14.16 -5.45 26.12
N ALA A 248 -14.40 -4.16 25.87
CA ALA A 248 -13.98 -3.50 24.64
C ALA A 248 -12.46 -3.52 24.49
N PHE A 249 -11.72 -3.25 25.57
CA PHE A 249 -10.25 -3.26 25.55
C PHE A 249 -9.69 -4.64 25.19
N VAL A 250 -10.19 -5.71 25.82
CA VAL A 250 -9.75 -7.08 25.57
C VAL A 250 -10.09 -7.53 24.15
N ARG A 251 -11.26 -7.13 23.62
CA ARG A 251 -11.61 -7.34 22.22
C ARG A 251 -10.63 -6.65 21.29
N ASP A 252 -10.34 -5.36 21.53
CA ASP A 252 -9.43 -4.59 20.67
C ASP A 252 -8.00 -5.16 20.69
N MET A 253 -7.52 -5.70 21.82
CA MET A 253 -6.25 -6.44 21.89
C MET A 253 -6.23 -7.71 21.02
N LYS A 254 -7.34 -8.45 21.00
CA LYS A 254 -7.50 -9.65 20.18
C LYS A 254 -7.61 -9.33 18.69
N ASP A 255 -8.32 -8.26 18.36
CA ASP A 255 -8.41 -7.77 16.97
C ASP A 255 -7.03 -7.33 16.49
N LEU A 256 -6.25 -6.64 17.34
CA LEU A 256 -4.86 -6.27 17.06
C LEU A 256 -4.01 -7.51 16.77
N ARG A 257 -4.07 -8.54 17.62
CA ARG A 257 -3.35 -9.80 17.39
C ARG A 257 -3.72 -10.41 16.04
N THR A 258 -5.01 -10.43 15.73
CA THR A 258 -5.51 -11.04 14.49
C THR A 258 -4.96 -10.32 13.26
N LEU A 259 -4.96 -8.99 13.26
CA LEU A 259 -4.39 -8.18 12.19
C LEU A 259 -2.87 -8.39 12.07
N LEU A 260 -2.15 -8.42 13.19
CA LEU A 260 -0.70 -8.66 13.18
C LEU A 260 -0.36 -10.03 12.61
N LEU A 261 -1.09 -11.08 13.00
CA LEU A 261 -0.91 -12.42 12.46
C LEU A 261 -1.21 -12.47 10.96
N GLN A 262 -2.27 -11.81 10.50
CA GLN A 262 -2.58 -11.72 9.06
C GLN A 262 -1.46 -11.04 8.28
N LEU A 263 -0.89 -9.94 8.80
CA LEU A 263 0.26 -9.27 8.19
C LEU A 263 1.49 -10.17 8.15
N VAL A 264 1.78 -10.87 9.25
CA VAL A 264 2.92 -11.81 9.34
C VAL A 264 2.73 -13.00 8.38
N MET A 265 1.53 -13.55 8.28
CA MET A 265 1.23 -14.63 7.32
C MET A 265 1.33 -14.15 5.86
N ALA A 266 0.99 -12.90 5.58
CA ALA A 266 1.09 -12.33 4.24
C ALA A 266 2.55 -12.15 3.76
N ILE A 267 3.51 -12.00 4.68
CA ILE A 267 4.95 -11.95 4.36
C ILE A 267 5.65 -13.30 4.44
N ALA A 268 5.00 -14.33 4.99
CA ALA A 268 5.61 -15.64 5.14
C ALA A 268 5.89 -16.28 3.76
N PRO A 269 7.07 -16.91 3.58
CA PRO A 269 7.40 -17.53 2.30
C PRO A 269 6.39 -18.65 1.96
N GLN A 270 5.78 -18.57 0.78
CA GLN A 270 4.96 -19.65 0.25
C GLN A 270 5.89 -20.83 -0.08
N LYS A 271 5.80 -21.90 0.72
CA LYS A 271 6.48 -23.18 0.44
C LYS A 271 5.82 -23.91 -0.71
#